data_AF-A0A1E3BKY3-F1
#
_entry.id   AF-A0A1E3BKY3-F1
#
_cell.length_a   1.000
_cell.length_b   1.000
_cell.length_c   1.000
_cell.angle_alpha   90.00
_cell.angle_beta   90.00
_cell.angle_gamma   90.00
#
_symmetry.space_group_name_H-M   'P 1'
#
loop_
_entity.id
_entity.type
_entity.pdbx_description
1 polymer ?
#
loop_
_entity_poly.entity_id
_entity_poly.type
_entity_poly.pdbx_seq_one_letter_code
_entity_poly.pdbx_strand_id
1 'polypeptide(L)'
;MQPLTKSPRGRRSPPSDDIEKQMIQSVPVPQPPTSDHPAGYPRFSAHIAADESSQIYRRFSTLRTRLLLSKQDSLSVLENKLDKIDRGEKCKVFLGSRRRDRNQERHNVLLQIEAELAGYDELVERSARVARLTQAQRRDVEGLRKWVDGNGCIAREESRYLGHGEDLFTFSSEDKDPLSRLERSVEDALVPFFRSYYEKQASEDTPPDVSTPSAFLAKRVARASMAAIVTTVLLLPMLVCNFLPSLTARVAITAISVMVLIAMMSGFTKARSTEVLAASAIYATVMMVLVTNGS
;
A
#
# COMPACT_ATOMS: atom_id res chain seq x y z
N MET A 1 -75.78 -0.71 -11.52
CA MET A 1 -75.02 -1.88 -11.01
C MET A 1 -73.58 -1.78 -11.52
N GLN A 2 -72.63 -1.57 -10.61
CA GLN A 2 -71.19 -1.79 -10.83
C GLN A 2 -70.89 -3.32 -10.91
N PRO A 3 -69.65 -3.78 -11.22
CA PRO A 3 -68.61 -3.29 -12.13
C PRO A 3 -67.97 -4.45 -12.95
N LEU A 4 -67.01 -4.17 -13.85
CA LEU A 4 -65.69 -4.84 -13.87
C LEU A 4 -64.77 -4.23 -14.93
N THR A 5 -63.88 -3.39 -14.43
CA THR A 5 -62.72 -2.78 -15.06
C THR A 5 -61.70 -3.84 -15.50
N LYS A 6 -61.28 -3.85 -16.77
CA LYS A 6 -60.09 -4.59 -17.20
C LYS A 6 -58.87 -3.68 -17.14
N SER A 7 -57.98 -4.01 -16.21
CA SER A 7 -56.65 -3.40 -16.00
C SER A 7 -55.71 -3.67 -17.19
N PRO A 8 -54.77 -2.76 -17.54
CA PRO A 8 -53.78 -3.02 -18.57
C PRO A 8 -52.71 -3.97 -18.05
N ARG A 9 -52.42 -5.04 -18.80
CA ARG A 9 -51.25 -5.91 -18.57
C ARG A 9 -49.97 -5.07 -18.67
N GLY A 10 -49.35 -4.81 -17.53
CA GLY A 10 -47.97 -4.32 -17.47
C GLY A 10 -47.02 -5.30 -18.13
N ARG A 11 -46.20 -4.83 -19.08
CA ARG A 11 -44.98 -5.51 -19.48
C ARG A 11 -44.05 -5.54 -18.26
N ARG A 12 -43.80 -6.74 -17.72
CA ARG A 12 -42.63 -6.95 -16.86
C ARG A 12 -41.42 -7.01 -17.78
N SER A 13 -40.57 -6.00 -17.69
CA SER A 13 -39.17 -6.08 -18.08
C SER A 13 -38.51 -7.25 -17.33
N PRO A 14 -37.57 -8.00 -17.94
CA PRO A 14 -36.82 -9.00 -17.19
C PRO A 14 -36.01 -8.31 -16.07
N PRO A 15 -35.87 -8.91 -14.88
CA PRO A 15 -34.98 -8.36 -13.87
C PRO A 15 -33.56 -8.42 -14.42
N SER A 16 -32.97 -7.22 -14.41
CA SER A 16 -31.64 -6.83 -14.86
C SER A 16 -30.54 -7.78 -14.41
N ASP A 17 -29.55 -7.96 -15.30
CA ASP A 17 -28.23 -8.60 -15.15
C ASP A 17 -27.35 -8.02 -14.02
N ASP A 18 -27.94 -7.25 -13.09
CA ASP A 18 -27.27 -6.54 -12.00
C ASP A 18 -27.13 -7.37 -10.73
N ILE A 19 -27.91 -8.45 -10.57
CA ILE A 19 -27.76 -9.38 -9.43
C ILE A 19 -26.59 -10.35 -9.67
N GLU A 20 -26.32 -10.71 -10.92
CA GLU A 20 -25.25 -11.68 -11.25
C GLU A 20 -23.85 -11.07 -11.13
N LYS A 21 -23.71 -9.75 -11.26
CA LYS A 21 -22.43 -9.04 -11.06
C LYS A 21 -22.02 -8.85 -9.60
N GLN A 22 -22.91 -9.10 -8.63
CA GLN A 22 -22.61 -8.97 -7.20
C GLN A 22 -22.25 -10.28 -6.49
N MET A 23 -22.21 -11.42 -7.19
CA MET A 23 -21.87 -12.73 -6.60
C MET A 23 -20.61 -13.40 -7.16
N ILE A 24 -19.74 -12.68 -7.87
CA ILE A 24 -18.36 -13.14 -8.08
C ILE A 24 -17.53 -12.71 -6.87
N GLN A 25 -17.94 -13.15 -5.68
CA GLN A 25 -17.00 -13.36 -4.59
C GLN A 25 -16.11 -14.50 -5.08
N SER A 26 -14.87 -14.20 -5.47
CA SER A 26 -13.91 -15.22 -5.89
C SER A 26 -13.72 -16.22 -4.77
N VAL A 27 -14.48 -17.32 -4.80
CA VAL A 27 -14.24 -18.48 -3.96
C VAL A 27 -12.80 -18.90 -4.26
N PRO A 28 -11.88 -18.90 -3.28
CA PRO A 28 -10.53 -19.37 -3.50
C PRO A 28 -10.64 -20.84 -3.90
N VAL A 29 -10.38 -21.15 -5.16
CA VAL A 29 -10.23 -22.53 -5.61
C VAL A 29 -9.08 -23.12 -4.79
N PRO A 30 -9.27 -24.23 -4.07
CA PRO A 30 -8.19 -24.86 -3.32
C PRO A 30 -7.05 -25.18 -4.29
N GLN A 31 -5.95 -24.44 -4.18
CA GLN A 31 -4.74 -24.75 -4.94
C GLN A 31 -4.17 -26.05 -4.37
N PRO A 32 -3.74 -27.01 -5.22
CA PRO A 32 -3.03 -28.18 -4.74
C PRO A 32 -1.78 -27.72 -3.95
N PRO A 33 -1.35 -28.47 -2.92
CA PRO A 33 -0.20 -28.11 -2.13
C PRO A 33 1.03 -27.95 -3.04
N THR A 34 1.88 -26.96 -2.74
CA THR A 34 3.05 -26.60 -3.58
C THR A 34 3.98 -27.78 -3.88
N SER A 35 3.97 -28.84 -3.06
CA SER A 35 4.70 -30.09 -3.23
C SER A 35 4.31 -30.89 -4.49
N ASP A 36 3.07 -30.76 -4.95
CA ASP A 36 2.49 -31.58 -6.01
C ASP A 36 2.91 -31.10 -7.40
N HIS A 37 3.52 -29.93 -7.48
CA HIS A 37 4.02 -29.35 -8.72
C HIS A 37 5.43 -29.88 -9.05
N PRO A 38 5.72 -30.14 -10.35
CA PRO A 38 7.06 -30.48 -10.80
C PRO A 38 8.09 -29.44 -10.38
N ALA A 39 9.32 -29.89 -10.08
CA ALA A 39 10.43 -29.01 -9.75
C ALA A 39 10.69 -28.01 -10.89
N GLY A 40 11.16 -26.81 -10.52
CA GLY A 40 11.37 -25.72 -11.47
C GLY A 40 10.31 -24.62 -11.37
N TYR A 41 10.05 -23.96 -12.50
CA TYR A 41 9.02 -22.93 -12.65
C TYR A 41 7.62 -23.35 -12.19
N PRO A 42 7.11 -24.56 -12.45
CA PRO A 42 5.76 -24.95 -12.01
C PRO A 42 5.58 -24.87 -10.50
N ARG A 43 6.57 -25.34 -9.73
CA ARG A 43 6.57 -25.24 -8.26
C ARG A 43 6.77 -23.82 -7.78
N PHE A 44 7.64 -23.05 -8.44
CA PHE A 44 7.88 -21.65 -8.09
C PHE A 44 6.63 -20.78 -8.30
N SER A 45 5.97 -20.91 -9.45
CA SER A 45 4.75 -20.15 -9.75
C SER A 45 3.60 -20.56 -8.84
N ALA A 46 3.47 -21.85 -8.50
CA ALA A 46 2.51 -22.32 -7.52
C ALA A 46 2.78 -21.73 -6.13
N HIS A 47 4.04 -21.67 -5.70
CA HIS A 47 4.41 -21.05 -4.42
C HIS A 47 4.11 -19.56 -4.38
N ILE A 48 4.48 -18.82 -5.43
CA ILE A 48 4.15 -17.39 -5.56
C ILE A 48 2.62 -17.18 -5.55
N ALA A 49 1.87 -18.04 -6.24
CA ALA A 49 0.42 -17.92 -6.34
C ALA A 49 -0.32 -18.31 -5.05
N ALA A 50 0.30 -19.10 -4.17
CA ALA A 50 -0.33 -19.64 -2.97
C ALA A 50 -0.64 -18.59 -1.91
N ASP A 51 0.15 -17.50 -1.83
CA ASP A 51 -0.03 -16.45 -0.83
C ASP A 51 0.27 -15.06 -1.42
N GLU A 52 -0.57 -14.07 -1.09
CA GLU A 52 -0.39 -12.68 -1.51
C GLU A 52 0.94 -12.08 -0.99
N SER A 53 1.42 -12.52 0.18
CA SER A 53 2.72 -12.09 0.70
C SER A 53 3.89 -12.57 -0.17
N SER A 54 3.70 -13.71 -0.86
CA SER A 54 4.69 -14.32 -1.76
C SER A 54 4.61 -13.78 -3.20
N GLN A 55 3.55 -13.03 -3.52
CA GLN A 55 3.34 -12.35 -4.81
C GLN A 55 4.23 -11.10 -4.95
N ILE A 56 5.54 -11.31 -4.95
CA ILE A 56 6.56 -10.26 -5.00
C ILE A 56 7.07 -10.12 -6.43
N TYR A 57 6.90 -8.92 -6.99
CA TYR A 57 7.29 -8.59 -8.35
C TYR A 57 8.05 -7.27 -8.41
N ARG A 58 8.68 -7.00 -9.56
CA ARG A 58 9.47 -5.80 -9.79
C ARG A 58 8.66 -4.72 -10.50
N ARG A 59 8.70 -3.49 -9.97
CA ARG A 59 7.99 -2.31 -10.48
C ARG A 59 8.66 -1.74 -11.74
N PHE A 60 9.98 -1.89 -11.85
CA PHE A 60 10.82 -1.32 -12.89
C PHE A 60 10.76 0.22 -12.93
N SER A 61 10.73 0.87 -11.77
CA SER A 61 10.57 2.33 -11.62
C SER A 61 11.57 3.10 -12.50
N THR A 62 12.86 2.83 -12.38
CA THR A 62 13.90 3.52 -13.14
C THR A 62 13.74 3.34 -14.65
N LEU A 63 13.38 2.13 -15.09
CA LEU A 63 13.21 1.83 -16.51
C LEU A 63 11.98 2.55 -17.07
N ARG A 64 10.86 2.54 -16.34
CA ARG A 64 9.65 3.28 -16.70
C ARG A 64 9.90 4.78 -16.78
N THR A 65 10.59 5.35 -15.79
CA THR A 65 10.98 6.77 -15.79
C THR A 65 11.86 7.10 -17.00
N ARG A 66 12.82 6.24 -17.33
CA ARG A 66 13.66 6.43 -18.53
C ARG A 66 12.84 6.45 -19.81
N LEU A 67 11.84 5.58 -19.94
CA LEU A 67 10.93 5.58 -21.10
C LEU A 67 10.05 6.83 -21.15
N LEU A 68 9.54 7.29 -20.00
CA LEU A 68 8.78 8.54 -19.91
C LEU A 68 9.61 9.75 -20.35
N LEU A 69 10.83 9.90 -19.81
CA LEU A 69 11.74 10.98 -20.17
C LEU A 69 12.09 10.95 -21.66
N SER A 70 12.32 9.75 -22.22
CA SER A 70 12.58 9.61 -23.65
C SER A 70 11.40 10.05 -24.51
N LYS A 71 10.16 9.71 -24.13
CA LYS A 71 8.97 10.13 -24.87
C LYS A 71 8.70 11.63 -24.72
N GLN A 72 8.95 12.18 -23.54
CA GLN A 72 8.84 13.62 -23.30
C GLN A 72 9.80 14.41 -24.19
N ASP A 73 11.06 13.97 -24.32
CA ASP A 73 12.03 14.61 -25.21
C ASP A 73 11.62 14.53 -26.68
N SER A 74 11.15 13.35 -27.14
CA SER A 74 10.61 13.20 -28.50
C SER A 74 9.46 14.18 -28.79
N LEU A 75 8.54 14.37 -27.84
CA LEU A 75 7.46 15.36 -27.96
C LEU A 75 8.02 16.79 -28.00
N SER A 76 9.00 17.12 -27.13
CA SER A 76 9.65 18.45 -27.16
C SER A 76 10.35 18.74 -28.48
N VAL A 77 10.94 17.75 -29.14
CA VAL A 77 11.50 17.91 -30.49
C VAL A 77 10.41 18.24 -31.52
N LEU A 78 9.26 17.56 -31.45
CA LEU A 78 8.12 17.82 -32.34
C LEU A 78 7.48 19.18 -32.08
N GLU A 79 7.33 19.58 -30.82
CA GLU A 79 6.85 20.91 -30.42
C GLU A 79 7.76 22.01 -30.97
N ASN A 80 9.07 21.87 -30.82
CA ASN A 80 10.03 22.81 -31.38
C ASN A 80 9.97 22.87 -32.91
N LYS A 81 9.72 21.73 -33.58
CA LYS A 81 9.52 21.70 -35.02
C LYS A 81 8.24 22.43 -35.43
N LEU A 82 7.15 22.22 -34.70
CA LEU A 82 5.88 22.90 -34.93
C LEU A 82 6.01 24.42 -34.75
N ASP A 83 6.63 24.88 -33.66
CA ASP A 83 6.87 26.30 -33.39
C ASP A 83 7.72 26.96 -34.50
N LYS A 84 8.72 26.25 -35.04
CA LYS A 84 9.50 26.74 -36.20
C LYS A 84 8.63 26.89 -37.46
N ILE A 85 7.75 25.92 -37.74
CA ILE A 85 6.83 25.98 -38.89
C ILE A 85 5.87 27.16 -38.73
N ASP A 86 5.33 27.35 -37.52
CA ASP A 86 4.38 28.44 -37.23
C ASP A 86 5.03 29.82 -37.31
N ARG A 87 6.25 29.98 -36.78
CA ARG A 87 7.02 31.23 -36.90
C ARG A 87 7.45 31.53 -38.34
N GLY A 88 7.68 30.48 -39.14
CA GLY A 88 8.03 30.59 -40.56
C GLY A 88 6.85 30.86 -41.48
N GLU A 89 5.61 30.80 -40.97
CA GLU A 89 4.41 30.91 -41.80
C GLU A 89 4.19 32.34 -42.32
N LYS A 90 4.17 32.48 -43.64
CA LYS A 90 3.98 33.77 -44.32
C LYS A 90 2.50 34.15 -44.40
N CYS A 91 1.61 33.15 -44.51
CA CYS A 91 0.18 33.38 -44.66
C CYS A 91 -0.53 33.32 -43.29
N LYS A 92 -0.73 34.50 -42.66
CA LYS A 92 -1.38 34.61 -41.35
C LYS A 92 -2.78 33.97 -41.28
N VAL A 93 -3.48 33.90 -42.41
CA VAL A 93 -4.79 33.25 -42.50
C VAL A 93 -4.70 31.75 -42.19
N PHE A 94 -3.59 31.08 -42.53
CA PHE A 94 -3.39 29.67 -42.24
C PHE A 94 -3.26 29.42 -40.73
N LEU A 95 -2.53 30.30 -40.02
CA LEU A 95 -2.42 30.26 -38.55
C LEU A 95 -3.78 30.51 -37.86
N GLY A 96 -4.61 31.39 -38.43
CA GLY A 96 -5.90 31.76 -37.85
C GLY A 96 -7.07 30.84 -38.23
N SER A 97 -6.89 29.90 -39.17
CA SER A 97 -7.99 29.07 -39.67
C SER A 97 -7.51 27.71 -40.15
N ARG A 98 -7.68 26.69 -39.30
CA ARG A 98 -7.40 25.28 -39.64
C ARG A 98 -8.09 24.82 -40.92
N ARG A 99 -9.32 25.28 -41.18
CA ARG A 99 -10.08 24.93 -42.41
C ARG A 99 -9.42 25.48 -43.68
N ARG A 100 -8.70 26.60 -43.58
CA ARG A 100 -8.02 27.26 -44.69
C ARG A 100 -6.53 26.96 -44.73
N ASP A 101 -6.03 26.24 -43.74
CA ASP A 101 -4.63 25.90 -43.58
C ASP A 101 -4.19 24.85 -44.62
N ARG A 102 -3.31 25.26 -45.52
CA ARG A 102 -2.74 24.40 -46.56
C ARG A 102 -1.29 23.98 -46.26
N ASN A 103 -0.79 24.26 -45.06
CA ASN A 103 0.58 23.90 -44.67
C ASN A 103 0.65 22.41 -44.32
N GLN A 104 1.03 21.59 -45.32
CA GLN A 104 1.09 20.14 -45.15
C GLN A 104 2.14 19.71 -44.12
N GLU A 105 3.23 20.47 -43.96
CA GLU A 105 4.26 20.15 -42.99
C GLU A 105 3.72 20.27 -41.55
N ARG A 106 2.99 21.36 -41.26
CA ARG A 106 2.30 21.53 -39.98
C ARG A 106 1.33 20.37 -39.71
N HIS A 107 0.49 20.03 -40.68
CA HIS A 107 -0.47 18.92 -40.53
C HIS A 107 0.23 17.59 -40.23
N ASN A 108 1.33 17.30 -40.92
CA ASN A 108 2.09 16.07 -40.70
C ASN A 108 2.73 16.04 -39.30
N VAL A 109 3.29 17.16 -38.83
CA VAL A 109 3.86 17.25 -37.47
C VAL A 109 2.77 17.09 -36.40
N LEU A 110 1.60 17.71 -36.60
CA LEU A 110 0.47 17.54 -35.67
C LEU A 110 -0.01 16.09 -35.58
N LEU A 111 -0.05 15.36 -36.70
CA LEU A 111 -0.37 13.93 -36.69
C LEU A 111 0.68 13.09 -35.95
N GLN A 112 1.97 13.44 -36.09
CA GLN A 112 3.05 12.78 -35.34
C GLN A 112 2.95 13.07 -33.84
N ILE A 113 2.63 14.31 -33.46
CA ILE A 113 2.39 14.69 -32.07
C ILE A 113 1.22 13.89 -31.49
N GLU A 114 0.09 13.82 -32.20
CA GLU A 114 -1.08 13.05 -31.75
C GLU A 114 -0.73 11.57 -31.47
N ALA A 115 0.03 10.93 -32.35
CA ALA A 115 0.46 9.55 -32.19
C ALA A 115 1.44 9.36 -31.02
N GLU A 116 2.47 10.22 -30.88
CA GLU A 116 3.43 10.10 -29.78
C GLU A 116 2.83 10.45 -28.43
N LEU A 117 1.93 11.45 -28.39
CA LEU A 117 1.26 11.89 -27.18
C LEU A 117 0.36 10.78 -26.61
N ALA A 118 -0.37 10.07 -27.46
CA ALA A 118 -1.16 8.91 -27.04
C ALA A 118 -0.30 7.84 -26.35
N GLY A 119 0.88 7.53 -26.91
CA GLY A 119 1.81 6.57 -26.32
C GLY A 119 2.47 7.07 -25.04
N TYR A 120 2.70 8.38 -24.91
CA TYR A 120 3.17 9.00 -23.68
C TYR A 120 2.10 8.92 -22.57
N ASP A 121 0.87 9.33 -22.86
CA ASP A 121 -0.24 9.34 -21.91
C ASP A 121 -0.55 7.93 -21.39
N GLU A 122 -0.57 6.92 -22.26
CA GLU A 122 -0.77 5.52 -21.86
C GLU A 122 0.36 5.02 -20.93
N LEU A 123 1.60 5.43 -21.19
CA LEU A 123 2.74 5.08 -20.34
C LEU A 123 2.68 5.80 -19.00
N VAL A 124 2.28 7.07 -18.96
CA VAL A 124 2.07 7.86 -17.73
C VAL A 124 1.02 7.18 -16.88
N GLU A 125 -0.14 6.84 -17.46
CA GLU A 125 -1.25 6.23 -16.74
C GLU A 125 -0.85 4.87 -16.14
N ARG A 126 -0.25 3.99 -16.95
CA ARG A 126 0.28 2.69 -16.49
C ARG A 126 1.32 2.83 -15.41
N SER A 127 2.24 3.80 -15.55
CA SER A 127 3.30 4.03 -14.57
C SER A 127 2.75 4.60 -13.27
N ALA A 128 1.75 5.49 -13.33
CA ALA A 128 1.06 6.02 -12.17
C ALA A 128 0.30 4.92 -11.40
N ARG A 129 -0.37 3.99 -12.11
CA ARG A 129 -1.02 2.83 -11.47
C ARG A 129 0.00 1.97 -10.73
N VAL A 130 1.11 1.64 -11.40
CA VAL A 130 2.16 0.77 -10.86
C VAL A 130 2.94 1.44 -9.70
N ALA A 131 3.10 2.77 -9.72
CA ALA A 131 3.70 3.53 -8.63
C ALA A 131 2.87 3.52 -7.33
N ARG A 132 1.56 3.27 -7.43
CA ARG A 132 0.66 3.19 -6.27
C ARG A 132 0.64 1.83 -5.58
N LEU A 133 1.27 0.81 -6.18
CA LEU A 133 1.31 -0.55 -5.62
C LEU A 133 2.11 -0.56 -4.32
N THR A 134 1.67 -1.39 -3.37
CA THR A 134 2.29 -1.54 -2.05
C THR A 134 3.72 -2.07 -2.18
N GLN A 135 4.66 -1.42 -1.50
CA GLN A 135 6.04 -1.89 -1.44
C GLN A 135 6.11 -3.25 -0.73
N ALA A 136 6.88 -4.19 -1.28
CA ALA A 136 7.06 -5.50 -0.67
C ALA A 136 7.81 -5.36 0.67
N GLN A 137 7.38 -6.10 1.69
CA GLN A 137 8.02 -6.04 2.99
C GLN A 137 9.34 -6.80 2.96
N ARG A 138 10.33 -6.29 3.70
CA ARG A 138 11.65 -6.89 3.76
C ARG A 138 11.62 -8.35 4.22
N ARG A 139 10.77 -8.65 5.22
CA ARG A 139 10.61 -10.00 5.76
C ARG A 139 10.11 -11.00 4.71
N ASP A 140 9.13 -10.60 3.90
CA ASP A 140 8.53 -11.45 2.87
C ASP A 140 9.53 -11.69 1.74
N VAL A 141 10.28 -10.66 1.34
CA VAL A 141 11.38 -10.76 0.37
C VAL A 141 12.48 -11.71 0.85
N GLU A 142 12.87 -11.61 2.13
CA GLU A 142 13.87 -12.51 2.74
C GLU A 142 13.35 -13.95 2.86
N GLY A 143 12.06 -14.13 3.18
CA GLY A 143 11.40 -15.44 3.20
C GLY A 143 11.41 -16.10 1.84
N LEU A 144 10.96 -15.38 0.80
CA LEU A 144 10.97 -15.86 -0.57
C LEU A 144 12.39 -16.16 -1.06
N ARG A 145 13.38 -15.31 -0.74
CA ARG A 145 14.79 -15.58 -1.08
C ARG A 145 15.28 -16.89 -0.47
N LYS A 146 15.06 -17.10 0.83
CA LYS A 146 15.45 -18.34 1.51
C LYS A 146 14.76 -19.57 0.91
N TRP A 147 13.47 -19.43 0.57
CA TRP A 147 12.73 -20.51 -0.06
C TRP A 147 13.29 -20.86 -1.44
N VAL A 148 13.60 -19.86 -2.28
CA VAL A 148 14.23 -20.06 -3.60
C VAL A 148 15.60 -20.71 -3.45
N ASP A 149 16.42 -20.25 -2.51
CA ASP A 149 17.76 -20.79 -2.26
C ASP A 149 17.71 -22.25 -1.75
N GLY A 150 16.70 -22.59 -0.95
CA GLY A 150 16.50 -23.95 -0.42
C GLY A 150 15.91 -24.95 -1.41
N ASN A 151 15.08 -24.49 -2.36
CA ASN A 151 14.41 -25.37 -3.33
C ASN A 151 15.14 -25.45 -4.68
N GLY A 152 15.97 -24.46 -5.03
CA GLY A 152 16.69 -24.43 -6.30
C GLY A 152 15.77 -24.44 -7.54
N CYS A 153 14.59 -23.83 -7.44
CA CYS A 153 13.52 -23.94 -8.44
C CYS A 153 13.69 -23.03 -9.67
N ILE A 154 14.55 -22.02 -9.63
CA ILE A 154 14.81 -21.10 -10.74
C ILE A 154 16.31 -20.81 -10.83
N ALA A 155 16.77 -20.32 -11.99
CA ALA A 155 18.18 -19.97 -12.16
C ALA A 155 18.56 -18.80 -11.24
N ARG A 156 19.84 -18.75 -10.83
CA ARG A 156 20.35 -17.67 -9.98
C ARG A 156 20.22 -16.31 -10.65
N GLU A 157 20.35 -16.26 -11.97
CA GLU A 157 20.17 -15.06 -12.79
C GLU A 157 18.73 -14.54 -12.69
N GLU A 158 17.75 -15.45 -12.61
CA GLU A 158 16.34 -15.12 -12.53
C GLU A 158 15.98 -14.64 -11.12
N SER A 159 16.55 -15.22 -10.06
CA SER A 159 16.27 -14.80 -8.67
C SER A 159 16.90 -13.47 -8.26
N ARG A 160 17.81 -12.90 -9.08
CA ARG A 160 18.48 -11.60 -8.80
C ARG A 160 17.50 -10.44 -8.61
N TYR A 161 16.29 -10.51 -9.15
CA TYR A 161 15.33 -9.43 -8.99
C TYR A 161 14.96 -9.18 -7.52
N LEU A 162 15.01 -10.21 -6.67
CA LEU A 162 14.81 -10.13 -5.23
C LEU A 162 15.86 -9.26 -4.52
N GLY A 163 16.93 -8.84 -5.20
CA GLY A 163 17.90 -7.86 -4.72
C GLY A 163 17.45 -6.41 -4.80
N HIS A 164 16.37 -6.09 -5.52
CA HIS A 164 15.94 -4.72 -5.78
C HIS A 164 14.90 -4.21 -4.77
N GLY A 165 15.18 -4.26 -3.47
CA GLY A 165 14.20 -4.02 -2.39
C GLY A 165 13.22 -2.84 -2.60
N GLU A 166 13.72 -1.66 -2.96
CA GLU A 166 12.87 -0.46 -3.19
C GLU A 166 11.98 -0.54 -4.45
N ASP A 167 12.35 -1.38 -5.40
CA ASP A 167 11.65 -1.59 -6.67
C ASP A 167 10.72 -2.81 -6.61
N LEU A 168 10.63 -3.50 -5.47
CA LEU A 168 9.74 -4.65 -5.27
C LEU A 168 8.37 -4.21 -4.74
N PHE A 169 7.31 -4.83 -5.25
CA PHE A 169 5.94 -4.60 -4.82
C PHE A 169 5.20 -5.92 -4.60
N THR A 170 4.14 -5.87 -3.79
CA THR A 170 3.15 -6.95 -3.63
C THR A 170 1.77 -6.47 -4.06
N PHE A 171 0.92 -7.40 -4.49
CA PHE A 171 -0.49 -7.13 -4.75
C PHE A 171 -1.31 -7.00 -3.47
N SER A 172 -0.78 -7.43 -2.32
CA SER A 172 -1.52 -7.32 -1.07
C SER A 172 -1.79 -5.86 -0.75
N SER A 173 -3.08 -5.53 -0.79
CA SER A 173 -3.61 -4.26 -0.32
C SER A 173 -3.77 -4.33 1.20
N GLU A 174 -2.70 -4.68 1.92
CA GLU A 174 -2.77 -4.54 3.36
C GLU A 174 -2.85 -3.03 3.68
N ASP A 175 -4.01 -2.69 4.24
CA ASP A 175 -4.60 -1.38 4.31
C ASP A 175 -3.65 -0.25 4.72
N LYS A 176 -3.98 0.93 4.20
CA LYS A 176 -3.44 2.25 4.55
C LYS A 176 -3.71 2.64 6.01
N ASP A 177 -4.03 1.69 6.88
CA ASP A 177 -4.24 1.92 8.29
C ASP A 177 -2.88 2.11 8.99
N PRO A 178 -2.60 3.31 9.53
CA PRO A 178 -1.38 3.56 10.29
C PRO A 178 -1.21 2.59 11.48
N LEU A 179 -2.31 2.07 12.04
CA LEU A 179 -2.25 1.09 13.13
C LEU A 179 -1.62 -0.23 12.68
N SER A 180 -1.93 -0.69 11.46
CA SER A 180 -1.32 -1.90 10.88
C SER A 180 0.18 -1.74 10.64
N ARG A 181 0.65 -0.53 10.29
CA ARG A 181 2.09 -0.22 10.13
C ARG A 181 2.81 -0.24 11.46
N LEU A 182 2.18 0.27 12.52
CA LEU A 182 2.71 0.22 13.87
C LEU A 182 2.75 -1.23 14.38
N GLU A 183 1.66 -1.99 14.17
CA GLU A 183 1.58 -3.41 14.53
C GLU A 183 2.72 -4.21 13.90
N ARG A 184 2.99 -3.98 12.61
CA ARG A 184 4.10 -4.63 11.89
C ARG A 184 5.48 -4.14 12.29
N SER A 185 5.65 -2.84 12.57
CA SER A 185 6.95 -2.32 13.03
C SER A 185 7.32 -2.87 14.41
N VAL A 186 6.33 -2.99 15.29
CA VAL A 186 6.47 -3.62 16.60
C VAL A 186 6.71 -5.12 16.43
N GLU A 187 6.00 -5.79 15.52
CA GLU A 187 6.26 -7.19 15.17
C GLU A 187 7.71 -7.37 14.70
N ASP A 188 8.19 -6.61 13.72
CA ASP A 188 9.55 -6.72 13.19
C ASP A 188 10.63 -6.42 14.25
N ALA A 189 10.36 -5.50 15.19
CA ALA A 189 11.26 -5.21 16.30
C ALA A 189 11.26 -6.32 17.38
N LEU A 190 10.12 -6.96 17.61
CA LEU A 190 9.92 -8.00 18.62
C LEU A 190 10.27 -9.40 18.11
N VAL A 191 10.14 -9.66 16.81
CA VAL A 191 10.51 -10.93 16.17
C VAL A 191 11.93 -11.37 16.52
N PRO A 192 13.00 -10.56 16.41
CA PRO A 192 14.34 -11.00 16.82
C PRO A 192 14.44 -11.25 18.33
N PHE A 193 13.71 -10.48 19.14
CA PHE A 193 13.70 -10.62 20.60
C PHE A 193 13.05 -11.94 21.05
N PHE A 194 11.90 -12.28 20.47
CA PHE A 194 11.20 -13.53 20.76
C PHE A 194 11.80 -14.74 20.04
N ARG A 195 12.41 -14.55 18.87
CA ARG A 195 13.13 -15.62 18.17
C ARG A 195 14.20 -16.23 19.06
N SER A 196 15.01 -15.42 19.75
CA SER A 196 16.02 -15.92 20.69
C SER A 196 15.42 -16.65 21.91
N TYR A 197 14.17 -16.35 22.28
CA TYR A 197 13.47 -17.00 23.38
C TYR A 197 12.86 -18.35 22.96
N TYR A 198 12.22 -18.39 21.78
CA TYR A 198 11.59 -19.59 21.24
C TYR A 198 12.58 -20.58 20.61
N GLU A 199 13.67 -20.11 20.01
CA GLU A 199 14.74 -20.95 19.43
C GLU A 199 15.52 -21.69 20.54
N LYS A 200 15.43 -21.24 21.80
CA LYS A 200 15.90 -21.97 22.98
C LYS A 200 14.92 -23.02 23.51
N GLN A 201 13.66 -22.98 23.09
CA GLN A 201 12.60 -23.88 23.56
C GLN A 201 12.20 -24.93 22.50
N ALA A 202 12.57 -24.70 21.23
CA ALA A 202 12.51 -25.69 20.16
C ALA A 202 13.80 -26.53 20.16
N SER A 203 13.89 -27.49 21.08
CA SER A 203 14.88 -28.56 20.99
C SER A 203 14.18 -29.89 21.29
N GLU A 204 14.38 -30.80 20.34
CA GLU A 204 14.01 -32.22 20.26
C GLU A 204 12.52 -32.57 20.02
N ASP A 205 12.33 -33.23 18.87
CA ASP A 205 11.19 -34.06 18.45
C ASP A 205 9.89 -33.41 17.97
N THR A 206 9.87 -32.86 16.74
CA THR A 206 8.65 -32.83 15.90
C THR A 206 9.00 -32.79 14.39
N PRO A 207 8.36 -33.62 13.52
CA PRO A 207 8.63 -33.67 12.08
C PRO A 207 8.15 -32.42 11.29
N PRO A 208 8.65 -32.21 10.05
CA PRO A 208 8.54 -30.96 9.32
C PRO A 208 7.25 -30.91 8.51
N ASP A 209 6.10 -30.74 9.15
CA ASP A 209 4.94 -30.25 8.43
C ASP A 209 4.07 -29.41 9.37
N VAL A 210 3.64 -28.25 8.88
CA VAL A 210 2.85 -27.22 9.60
C VAL A 210 3.63 -26.35 10.61
N SER A 211 4.55 -25.52 10.12
CA SER A 211 5.09 -24.37 10.86
C SER A 211 4.24 -23.09 10.65
N THR A 212 2.99 -23.09 11.13
CA THR A 212 2.10 -21.91 11.21
C THR A 212 1.55 -21.52 12.60
N PRO A 213 2.01 -22.07 13.76
CA PRO A 213 1.62 -21.50 15.07
C PRO A 213 2.29 -20.17 15.45
N SER A 214 3.47 -19.86 14.92
CA SER A 214 4.31 -18.74 15.37
C SER A 214 3.77 -17.36 14.95
N ALA A 215 3.20 -17.25 13.75
CA ALA A 215 2.67 -15.99 13.23
C ALA A 215 1.44 -15.50 14.02
N PHE A 216 0.54 -16.41 14.44
CA PHE A 216 -0.63 -16.06 15.24
C PHE A 216 -0.22 -15.62 16.66
N LEU A 217 0.74 -16.31 17.28
CA LEU A 217 1.28 -15.96 18.58
C LEU A 217 2.07 -14.64 18.53
N ALA A 218 2.90 -14.43 17.50
CA ALA A 218 3.61 -13.18 17.28
C ALA A 218 2.65 -12.00 17.14
N LYS A 219 1.60 -12.15 16.33
CA LYS A 219 0.55 -11.13 16.18
C LYS A 219 -0.19 -10.84 17.49
N ARG A 220 -0.49 -11.88 18.28
CA ARG A 220 -1.15 -11.73 19.59
C ARG A 220 -0.24 -11.04 20.62
N VAL A 221 1.04 -11.37 20.64
CA VAL A 221 2.05 -10.75 21.51
C VAL A 221 2.32 -9.30 21.09
N ALA A 222 2.38 -9.02 19.78
CA ALA A 222 2.50 -7.65 19.26
C ALA A 222 1.32 -6.79 19.71
N ARG A 223 0.08 -7.29 19.56
CA ARG A 223 -1.13 -6.60 20.06
C ARG A 223 -1.14 -6.39 21.56
N ALA A 224 -0.77 -7.42 22.33
CA ALA A 224 -0.68 -7.30 23.78
C ALA A 224 0.41 -6.29 24.20
N SER A 225 1.55 -6.28 23.53
CA SER A 225 2.64 -5.34 23.79
C SER A 225 2.26 -3.90 23.43
N MET A 226 1.55 -3.69 22.32
CA MET A 226 1.04 -2.37 21.93
C MET A 226 0.03 -1.86 22.95
N ALA A 227 -0.92 -2.70 23.36
CA ALA A 227 -1.87 -2.36 24.41
C ALA A 227 -1.14 -2.05 25.72
N ALA A 228 -0.10 -2.81 26.09
CA ALA A 228 0.70 -2.57 27.28
C ALA A 228 1.51 -1.27 27.19
N ILE A 229 2.14 -0.95 26.05
CA ILE A 229 2.90 0.29 25.83
C ILE A 229 1.96 1.50 25.91
N VAL A 230 0.84 1.47 25.19
CA VAL A 230 -0.16 2.55 25.22
C VAL A 230 -0.70 2.73 26.64
N THR A 231 -1.06 1.63 27.31
CA THR A 231 -1.54 1.67 28.70
C THR A 231 -0.47 2.21 29.65
N THR A 232 0.79 1.84 29.48
CA THR A 232 1.90 2.33 30.31
C THR A 232 2.15 3.82 30.07
N VAL A 233 2.16 4.28 28.82
CA VAL A 233 2.30 5.70 28.49
C VAL A 233 1.14 6.52 29.06
N LEU A 234 -0.07 5.98 29.10
CA LEU A 234 -1.24 6.67 29.66
C LEU A 234 -1.27 6.66 31.20
N LEU A 235 -0.88 5.55 31.85
CA LEU A 235 -1.02 5.35 33.30
C LEU A 235 0.23 5.70 34.12
N LEU A 236 1.43 5.51 33.58
CA LEU A 236 2.69 5.79 34.30
C LEU A 236 2.78 7.26 34.77
N PRO A 237 2.44 8.27 33.94
CA PRO A 237 2.43 9.66 34.38
C PRO A 237 1.40 9.93 35.49
N MET A 238 0.24 9.24 35.46
CA MET A 238 -0.78 9.34 36.52
C MET A 238 -0.26 8.81 37.85
N LEU A 239 0.39 7.64 37.83
CA LEU A 239 0.96 7.01 39.02
C LEU A 239 2.07 7.87 39.63
N VAL A 240 2.98 8.41 38.80
CA VAL A 240 4.08 9.26 39.27
C VAL A 240 3.58 10.57 39.87
N CYS A 241 2.53 11.18 39.31
CA CYS A 241 1.95 12.42 39.85
C CYS A 241 1.34 12.24 41.25
N ASN A 242 0.86 11.04 41.59
CA ASN A 242 0.27 10.76 42.90
C ASN A 242 1.30 10.81 44.05
N PHE A 243 2.56 10.46 43.77
CA PHE A 243 3.61 10.42 44.80
C PHE A 243 4.35 11.75 44.99
N LEU A 244 4.08 12.75 44.15
CA LEU A 244 4.77 14.05 44.22
C LEU A 244 3.92 15.06 45.00
N PRO A 245 4.46 15.73 46.03
CA PRO A 245 3.68 16.67 46.85
C PRO A 245 3.52 18.07 46.22
N SER A 246 4.37 18.45 45.27
CA SER A 246 4.36 19.80 44.68
C SER A 246 3.45 19.91 43.45
N LEU A 247 2.50 20.85 43.50
CA LEU A 247 1.57 21.15 42.40
C LEU A 247 2.28 21.52 41.08
N THR A 248 3.36 22.30 41.15
CA THR A 248 4.15 22.72 39.99
C THR A 248 4.83 21.54 39.28
N ALA A 249 5.36 20.57 40.02
CA ALA A 249 5.96 19.37 39.43
C ALA A 249 4.91 18.48 38.75
N ARG A 250 3.72 18.34 39.34
CA ARG A 250 2.61 17.59 38.74
C ARG A 250 2.22 18.17 37.39
N VAL A 251 2.00 19.49 37.32
CA VAL A 251 1.64 20.19 36.07
C VAL A 251 2.75 20.10 35.02
N ALA A 252 4.03 20.21 35.42
CA ALA A 252 5.15 20.09 34.50
C ALA A 252 5.25 18.67 33.90
N ILE A 253 5.10 17.63 34.72
CA ILE A 253 5.17 16.23 34.27
C ILE A 253 4.00 15.89 33.34
N THR A 254 2.78 16.36 33.65
CA THR A 254 1.64 16.13 32.76
C THR A 254 1.80 16.85 31.42
N ALA A 255 2.30 18.09 31.40
CA ALA A 255 2.58 18.81 30.16
C ALA A 255 3.65 18.09 29.30
N ILE A 256 4.74 17.62 29.91
CA ILE A 256 5.79 16.86 29.21
C ILE A 256 5.22 15.54 28.66
N SER A 257 4.42 14.83 29.45
CA SER A 257 3.79 13.58 29.02
C SER A 257 2.86 13.77 27.82
N VAL A 258 2.04 14.83 27.82
CA VAL A 258 1.16 15.17 26.70
C VAL A 258 1.97 15.53 25.46
N MET A 259 3.08 16.29 25.61
CA MET A 259 3.97 16.60 24.49
C MET A 259 4.63 15.34 23.89
N VAL A 260 5.09 14.41 24.72
CA VAL A 260 5.68 13.13 24.26
C VAL A 260 4.62 12.30 23.54
N LEU A 261 3.39 12.23 24.05
CA LEU A 261 2.28 11.53 23.40
C LEU A 261 1.97 12.13 22.03
N ILE A 262 1.89 13.46 21.92
CA ILE A 262 1.66 14.17 20.65
C ILE A 262 2.83 13.93 19.68
N ALA A 263 4.07 14.00 20.15
CA ALA A 263 5.26 13.77 19.33
C ALA A 263 5.32 12.32 18.79
N MET A 264 5.03 11.32 19.63
CA MET A 264 4.91 9.93 19.20
C MET A 264 3.78 9.76 18.17
N MET A 265 2.59 10.29 18.45
CA MET A 265 1.46 10.17 17.53
C MET A 265 1.68 10.93 16.22
N SER A 266 2.43 12.04 16.22
CA SER A 266 2.78 12.80 15.01
C SER A 266 3.87 12.12 14.18
N GLY A 267 4.79 11.39 14.81
CA GLY A 267 5.88 10.69 14.12
C GLY A 267 5.46 9.33 13.53
N PHE A 268 4.52 8.64 14.18
CA PHE A 268 4.16 7.27 13.83
C PHE A 268 2.80 7.14 13.12
N THR A 269 1.92 8.13 13.21
CA THR A 269 0.53 8.00 12.75
C THR A 269 0.25 8.98 11.61
N LYS A 270 0.09 8.47 10.39
CA LYS A 270 -0.54 9.22 9.26
C LYS A 270 -2.08 9.28 9.43
N ALA A 271 -2.57 9.29 10.66
CA ALA A 271 -3.98 9.51 10.95
C ALA A 271 -4.36 10.95 10.58
N ARG A 272 -5.64 11.20 10.27
CA ARG A 272 -6.12 12.57 10.08
C ARG A 272 -5.80 13.36 11.34
N SER A 273 -5.09 14.47 11.18
CA SER A 273 -4.60 15.32 12.28
C SER A 273 -5.69 15.68 13.28
N THR A 274 -6.95 15.71 12.84
CA THR A 274 -8.14 16.01 13.65
C THR A 274 -8.49 14.95 14.71
N GLU A 275 -8.31 13.66 14.41
CA GLU A 275 -8.65 12.57 15.33
C GLU A 275 -7.61 12.44 16.45
N VAL A 276 -6.34 12.62 16.10
CA VAL A 276 -5.21 12.63 17.05
C VAL A 276 -5.31 13.81 18.01
N LEU A 277 -5.68 15.00 17.50
CA LEU A 277 -5.89 16.19 18.32
C LEU A 277 -7.07 16.01 19.28
N ALA A 278 -8.18 15.42 18.83
CA ALA A 278 -9.34 15.14 19.68
C ALA A 278 -9.00 14.18 20.82
N ALA A 279 -8.33 13.05 20.53
CA ALA A 279 -7.91 12.10 21.56
C ALA A 279 -6.92 12.72 22.56
N SER A 280 -5.98 13.55 22.08
CA SER A 280 -5.01 14.25 22.93
C SER A 280 -5.69 15.28 23.85
N ALA A 281 -6.70 16.00 23.35
CA ALA A 281 -7.47 16.97 24.14
C ALA A 281 -8.29 16.29 25.24
N ILE A 282 -8.92 15.14 24.95
CA ILE A 282 -9.64 14.33 25.94
C ILE A 282 -8.67 13.86 27.02
N TYR A 283 -7.52 13.31 26.64
CA TYR A 283 -6.49 12.87 27.59
C TYR A 283 -5.97 14.01 28.47
N ALA A 284 -5.64 15.16 27.87
CA ALA A 284 -5.20 16.34 28.62
C ALA A 284 -6.26 16.82 29.62
N THR A 285 -7.53 16.78 29.24
CA THR A 285 -8.65 17.16 30.13
C THR A 285 -8.77 16.21 31.32
N VAL A 286 -8.72 14.89 31.09
CA VAL A 286 -8.76 13.88 32.16
C VAL A 286 -7.58 14.03 33.11
N MET A 287 -6.37 14.24 32.58
CA MET A 287 -5.17 14.47 33.38
C MET A 287 -5.28 15.74 34.22
N MET A 288 -5.77 16.84 33.63
CA MET A 288 -5.96 18.11 34.34
C MET A 288 -6.90 17.93 35.52
N VAL A 289 -8.06 17.29 35.31
CA VAL A 289 -9.07 17.04 36.35
C VAL A 289 -8.48 16.21 37.50
N LEU A 290 -7.72 15.16 37.20
CA LEU A 290 -7.07 14.32 38.20
C LEU A 290 -6.00 15.07 39.00
N VAL A 291 -5.23 15.96 38.37
CA VAL A 291 -4.24 16.80 39.07
C VAL A 291 -4.92 17.78 40.03
N THR A 292 -6.07 18.35 39.63
CA THR A 292 -6.87 19.25 40.48
C THR A 292 -7.67 18.55 41.59
N ASN A 293 -8.06 17.29 41.41
CA ASN A 293 -8.80 16.53 42.42
C ASN A 293 -7.89 15.78 43.40
N GLY A 294 -6.61 15.60 43.06
CA GLY A 294 -5.59 14.99 43.93
C GLY A 294 -4.82 16.00 44.80
N SER A 295 -5.22 17.27 44.81
CA SER A 295 -4.70 18.32 45.71
C SER A 295 -5.45 18.35 47.03
#